data_AF-A0A7J6T5I2-F1
#
_entry.id   AF-A0A7J6T5I2-F1
#
_cell.length_a   1.000
_cell.length_b   1.000
_cell.length_c   1.000
_cell.angle_alpha   90.00
_cell.angle_beta   90.00
_cell.angle_gamma   90.00
#
_symmetry.space_group_name_H-M   'P 1'
#
loop_
_entity.id
_entity.type
_entity.pdbx_description
1 polymer ?
#
loop_
_entity_poly.entity_id
_entity_poly.type
_entity_poly.pdbx_seq_one_letter_code
_entity_poly.pdbx_strand_id
1 'polypeptide(L)'
;HTAIIIGGSGEDQDQKMQEAIDALSEYRDIPTCLLQAALDAGDVTLAKHIVRRLQLSRPALLSTVRQGLTDELAWLLCTNVDPRSRRHKARLALHPLRHYFEPGPPEGPLLEEGSDALWLIEMLGSQLCHDAACLAICWQRAGDALAATGCRSERLDSLVARVLLPALSCAAGSNGANPWLATIAWESYLKGRPVEDRYHIYALWDQVGRSDPTDLSQFPLQLVHAKVRKDTKSLLKRIVKDAQQSEDKLARYSPYAWTKLALMNPLPCAEYVVHNLTERSNSNLIGPYIDVTGRSGDMTCDTVGYEILCEATNPRLTRAVGFLNKESAVIEGWIQNLSEFAGRFYRKHSHIDMRGLLKVIRVCLRPPNPRTSSDEE
;
A
#
# COMPACT_ATOMS: atom_id res chain seq x y z
N HIS A 1 8.01 2.16 -41.72
CA HIS A 1 9.09 3.17 -41.88
C HIS A 1 9.85 3.49 -40.58
N THR A 2 9.49 2.89 -39.44
CA THR A 2 10.10 3.17 -38.11
C THR A 2 11.27 2.25 -37.72
N ALA A 3 11.76 1.39 -38.64
CA ALA A 3 12.76 0.36 -38.32
C ALA A 3 14.17 0.62 -38.90
N ILE A 4 14.47 1.83 -39.37
CA ILE A 4 15.74 2.10 -40.08
C ILE A 4 16.40 3.38 -39.58
N ILE A 5 16.73 3.52 -38.29
CA ILE A 5 17.79 4.47 -37.86
C ILE A 5 18.47 3.99 -36.57
N ILE A 6 19.00 2.77 -36.48
CA ILE A 6 19.92 2.45 -35.37
C ILE A 6 21.08 1.59 -35.90
N GLY A 7 22.06 2.27 -36.47
CA GLY A 7 23.34 1.70 -36.92
C GLY A 7 24.35 2.80 -37.21
N GLY A 8 24.90 3.43 -36.17
CA GLY A 8 25.93 4.47 -36.29
C GLY A 8 26.52 4.82 -34.91
N SER A 9 27.78 5.25 -34.86
CA SER A 9 28.57 5.40 -33.64
C SER A 9 28.09 6.51 -32.68
N GLY A 10 27.96 6.17 -31.40
CA GLY A 10 28.23 7.00 -30.21
C GLY A 10 27.43 8.29 -30.05
N GLU A 11 27.92 9.40 -30.63
CA GLU A 11 27.43 10.75 -30.34
C GLU A 11 26.36 11.23 -31.34
N ASP A 12 26.39 10.72 -32.58
CA ASP A 12 25.45 11.09 -33.65
C ASP A 12 24.10 10.35 -33.51
N GLN A 13 24.06 9.29 -32.69
CA GLN A 13 22.84 8.54 -32.39
C GLN A 13 21.92 9.27 -31.41
N ASP A 14 22.47 9.86 -30.35
CA ASP A 14 21.66 10.58 -29.36
C ASP A 14 20.99 11.80 -29.99
N GLN A 15 21.69 12.49 -30.90
CA GLN A 15 21.13 13.65 -31.60
C GLN A 15 20.08 13.27 -32.64
N LYS A 16 20.29 12.19 -33.42
CA LYS A 16 19.27 11.69 -34.37
C LYS A 16 18.06 11.09 -33.66
N MET A 17 18.29 10.43 -32.53
CA MET A 17 17.22 9.92 -31.69
C MET A 17 16.44 11.07 -31.05
N GLN A 18 17.12 12.16 -30.67
CA GLN A 18 16.49 13.38 -30.18
C GLN A 18 15.59 14.03 -31.24
N GLU A 19 16.09 14.24 -32.46
CA GLU A 19 15.31 14.78 -33.58
C GLU A 19 14.10 13.89 -33.92
N ALA A 20 14.27 12.56 -33.87
CA ALA A 20 13.19 11.62 -34.08
C ALA A 20 12.15 11.66 -32.95
N ILE A 21 12.56 11.72 -31.68
CA ILE A 21 11.63 11.81 -30.54
C ILE A 21 10.87 13.14 -30.59
N ASP A 22 11.54 14.25 -30.89
CA ASP A 22 10.92 15.57 -30.96
C ASP A 22 9.89 15.63 -32.10
N ALA A 23 10.22 15.10 -33.29
CA ALA A 23 9.28 14.98 -34.41
C ALA A 23 8.10 14.03 -34.12
N LEU A 24 8.31 13.00 -33.30
CA LEU A 24 7.28 12.00 -32.96
C LEU A 24 6.43 12.41 -31.75
N SER A 25 6.88 13.37 -30.94
CA SER A 25 6.16 13.88 -29.77
C SER A 25 4.87 14.62 -30.13
N GLU A 26 4.73 15.11 -31.37
CA GLU A 26 3.51 15.72 -31.90
C GLU A 26 2.37 14.70 -32.11
N TYR A 27 2.69 13.40 -32.17
CA TYR A 27 1.72 12.33 -32.39
C TYR A 27 1.47 11.55 -31.10
N ARG A 28 0.22 11.60 -30.60
CA ARG A 28 -0.18 11.05 -29.29
C ARG A 28 0.14 9.55 -29.06
N ASP A 29 0.18 8.76 -30.13
CA ASP A 29 0.29 7.28 -30.08
C ASP A 29 1.68 6.74 -30.43
N ILE A 30 2.58 7.57 -30.94
CA ILE A 30 3.94 7.13 -31.34
C ILE A 30 4.86 6.94 -30.12
N PRO A 31 4.81 7.81 -29.09
CA PRO A 31 5.53 7.62 -27.84
C PRO A 31 5.33 6.26 -27.16
N THR A 32 4.09 5.75 -27.13
CA THR A 32 3.78 4.45 -26.51
C THR A 32 4.30 3.29 -27.34
N CYS A 33 4.23 3.37 -28.67
CA CYS A 33 4.82 2.37 -29.56
C CYS A 33 6.35 2.31 -29.42
N LEU A 34 7.03 3.45 -29.29
CA LEU A 34 8.48 3.50 -29.06
C LEU A 34 8.86 2.95 -27.70
N LEU A 35 8.10 3.29 -26.65
CA LEU A 35 8.31 2.75 -25.31
C LEU A 35 8.10 1.23 -25.29
N GLN A 36 7.01 0.72 -25.88
CA GLN A 36 6.75 -0.71 -26.00
C GLN A 36 7.87 -1.40 -26.79
N ALA A 37 8.31 -0.84 -27.91
CA ALA A 37 9.41 -1.42 -28.70
C ALA A 37 10.74 -1.45 -27.94
N ALA A 38 11.03 -0.41 -27.13
CA ALA A 38 12.20 -0.40 -26.26
C ALA A 38 12.12 -1.49 -25.18
N LEU A 39 10.93 -1.70 -24.59
CA LEU A 39 10.70 -2.76 -23.62
C LEU A 39 10.75 -4.15 -24.25
N ASP A 40 10.17 -4.35 -25.43
CA ASP A 40 10.24 -5.61 -26.19
C ASP A 40 11.68 -5.95 -26.58
N ALA A 41 12.51 -4.93 -26.82
CA ALA A 41 13.95 -5.08 -27.04
C ALA A 41 14.75 -5.29 -25.74
N GLY A 42 14.11 -5.12 -24.58
CA GLY A 42 14.72 -5.12 -23.27
C GLY A 42 15.79 -4.03 -23.12
N ASP A 43 15.54 -2.83 -23.63
CA ASP A 43 16.38 -1.65 -23.44
C ASP A 43 15.74 -0.69 -22.44
N VAL A 44 15.94 -0.98 -21.15
CA VAL A 44 15.39 -0.18 -20.04
C VAL A 44 16.02 1.21 -19.98
N THR A 45 17.24 1.38 -20.48
CA THR A 45 17.92 2.68 -20.51
C THR A 45 17.25 3.59 -21.54
N LEU A 46 16.95 3.05 -22.73
CA LEU A 46 16.18 3.74 -23.75
C LEU A 46 14.77 4.07 -23.24
N ALA A 47 14.09 3.12 -22.58
CA ALA A 47 12.78 3.35 -21.97
C ALA A 47 12.81 4.49 -20.94
N LYS A 48 13.82 4.52 -20.05
CA LYS A 48 14.07 5.62 -19.09
C LYS A 48 14.23 6.96 -19.80
N HIS A 49 14.99 6.99 -20.90
CA HIS A 49 15.22 8.21 -21.67
C HIS A 49 13.92 8.72 -22.30
N ILE A 50 13.15 7.83 -22.95
CA ILE A 50 11.85 8.14 -23.55
C ILE A 50 10.90 8.73 -22.51
N VAL A 51 10.76 8.07 -21.35
CA VAL A 51 9.86 8.51 -20.27
C VAL A 51 10.25 9.88 -19.70
N ARG A 52 11.55 10.11 -19.44
CA ARG A 52 12.05 11.39 -18.93
C ARG A 52 11.84 12.53 -19.92
N ARG A 53 12.12 12.30 -21.20
CA ARG A 53 12.03 13.33 -22.25
C ARG A 53 10.62 13.79 -22.52
N LEU A 54 9.71 12.84 -22.58
CA LEU A 54 8.31 13.11 -22.90
C LEU A 54 7.54 13.70 -21.71
N GLN A 55 8.20 13.96 -20.57
CA GLN A 55 7.59 14.38 -19.31
C GLN A 55 6.26 13.64 -19.08
N LEU A 56 6.28 12.31 -19.26
CA LEU A 56 5.09 11.46 -19.29
C LEU A 56 4.41 11.46 -17.92
N SER A 57 3.75 12.55 -17.63
CA SER A 57 2.76 12.66 -16.59
C SER A 57 1.52 12.02 -17.20
N ARG A 58 1.14 10.84 -16.71
CA ARG A 58 -0.25 10.42 -16.42
C ARG A 58 -0.61 8.96 -16.78
N PRO A 59 -1.63 8.40 -16.10
CA PRO A 59 -2.10 7.01 -16.21
C PRO A 59 -2.53 6.52 -17.60
N ALA A 60 -2.90 7.42 -18.51
CA ALA A 60 -3.46 7.06 -19.81
C ALA A 60 -2.47 6.29 -20.70
N LEU A 61 -1.20 6.68 -20.72
CA LEU A 61 -0.18 6.02 -21.56
C LEU A 61 0.36 4.75 -20.89
N LEU A 62 0.46 4.74 -19.55
CA LEU A 62 0.79 3.53 -18.79
C LEU A 62 -0.21 2.41 -19.03
N SER A 63 -1.49 2.72 -19.26
CA SER A 63 -2.50 1.70 -19.58
C SER A 63 -2.22 0.94 -20.88
N THR A 64 -1.56 1.59 -21.86
CA THR A 64 -1.32 1.03 -23.20
C THR A 64 -0.09 0.14 -23.23
N VAL A 65 0.94 0.51 -22.46
CA VAL A 65 2.24 -0.18 -22.39
C VAL A 65 2.35 -1.05 -21.12
N ARG A 66 1.27 -1.12 -20.33
CA ARG A 66 1.25 -1.74 -19.00
C ARG A 66 1.80 -3.15 -19.01
N GLN A 67 1.33 -3.97 -19.95
CA GLN A 67 1.69 -5.38 -20.01
C GLN A 67 3.18 -5.55 -20.29
N GLY A 68 3.74 -4.81 -21.26
CA GLY A 68 5.19 -4.84 -21.53
C GLY A 68 6.02 -4.40 -20.33
N LEU A 69 5.56 -3.39 -19.59
CA LEU A 69 6.22 -2.92 -18.38
C LEU A 69 6.18 -3.94 -17.23
N THR A 70 5.04 -4.58 -17.00
CA THR A 70 4.90 -5.61 -15.95
C THR A 70 5.64 -6.88 -16.30
N ASP A 71 5.67 -7.27 -17.58
CA ASP A 71 6.42 -8.43 -18.07
C ASP A 71 7.93 -8.20 -17.91
N GLU A 72 8.43 -7.02 -18.29
CA GLU A 72 9.83 -6.65 -18.13
C GLU A 72 10.24 -6.56 -16.65
N LEU A 73 9.37 -5.97 -15.81
CA LEU A 73 9.58 -5.94 -14.37
C LEU A 73 9.62 -7.34 -13.77
N ALA A 74 8.66 -8.21 -14.11
CA ALA A 74 8.62 -9.58 -13.63
C ALA A 74 9.89 -10.34 -14.05
N TRP A 75 10.35 -10.15 -15.28
CA TRP A 75 11.60 -10.75 -15.76
C TRP A 75 12.82 -10.26 -14.97
N LEU A 76 12.95 -8.96 -14.74
CA LEU A 76 14.04 -8.37 -13.94
C LEU A 76 14.02 -8.87 -12.48
N LEU A 77 12.85 -9.07 -11.90
CA LEU A 77 12.71 -9.58 -10.53
C LEU A 77 12.93 -11.09 -10.43
N CYS A 78 12.71 -11.85 -11.51
CA CYS A 78 12.85 -13.31 -11.54
C CYS A 78 14.18 -13.82 -12.10
N THR A 79 14.93 -13.01 -12.87
CA THR A 79 16.16 -13.45 -13.52
C THR A 79 17.38 -12.65 -13.06
N ASN A 80 18.42 -13.35 -12.62
CA ASN A 80 19.72 -12.76 -12.22
C ASN A 80 20.64 -12.50 -13.43
N VAL A 81 20.10 -12.36 -14.64
CA VAL A 81 20.90 -12.42 -15.87
C VAL A 81 21.19 -11.01 -16.41
N ASP A 82 22.46 -10.74 -16.74
CA ASP A 82 22.93 -9.52 -17.41
C ASP A 82 21.99 -9.15 -18.59
N PRO A 83 21.49 -7.90 -18.67
CA PRO A 83 20.65 -7.43 -19.78
C PRO A 83 21.27 -7.69 -21.16
N ARG A 84 22.59 -7.85 -21.28
CA ARG A 84 23.25 -8.20 -22.56
C ARG A 84 23.00 -9.63 -23.02
N SER A 85 22.71 -10.57 -22.11
CA SER A 85 22.33 -11.95 -22.47
C SER A 85 20.87 -12.05 -22.97
N ARG A 86 20.09 -10.95 -22.93
CA ARG A 86 18.70 -10.85 -23.44
C ARG A 86 18.59 -11.23 -24.91
N ARG A 87 19.51 -10.78 -25.77
CA ARG A 87 19.43 -10.95 -27.24
C ARG A 87 19.42 -12.42 -27.69
N HIS A 88 20.00 -13.32 -26.90
CA HIS A 88 20.08 -14.74 -27.24
C HIS A 88 18.88 -15.54 -26.72
N LYS A 89 18.34 -15.20 -25.54
CA LYS A 89 17.20 -15.91 -24.93
C LYS A 89 15.83 -15.40 -25.40
N ALA A 90 15.70 -14.11 -25.73
CA ALA A 90 14.45 -13.53 -26.26
C ALA A 90 14.06 -14.12 -27.64
N ARG A 91 15.02 -14.59 -28.43
CA ARG A 91 14.75 -15.33 -29.69
C ARG A 91 14.20 -16.74 -29.49
N LEU A 92 14.29 -17.30 -28.29
CA LEU A 92 13.89 -18.68 -27.98
C LEU A 92 12.59 -18.79 -27.16
N ALA A 93 12.08 -17.69 -26.59
CA ALA A 93 10.98 -17.71 -25.62
C ALA A 93 9.67 -17.10 -26.18
N LEU A 94 9.12 -17.69 -27.24
CA LEU A 94 7.71 -17.54 -27.60
C LEU A 94 6.89 -18.57 -26.80
N HIS A 95 6.53 -18.28 -25.55
CA HIS A 95 5.38 -18.96 -24.94
C HIS A 95 4.79 -18.17 -23.75
N PRO A 96 3.46 -17.99 -23.69
CA PRO A 96 2.79 -17.45 -22.51
C PRO A 96 2.77 -18.51 -21.41
N LEU A 97 3.14 -18.13 -20.19
CA LEU A 97 2.88 -18.88 -18.95
C LEU A 97 3.53 -20.26 -18.78
N ARG A 98 4.87 -20.38 -18.89
CA ARG A 98 5.55 -21.55 -18.30
C ARG A 98 6.77 -21.17 -17.49
N HIS A 99 6.63 -21.33 -16.18
CA HIS A 99 7.65 -21.24 -15.15
C HIS A 99 8.08 -19.81 -14.81
N TYR A 100 7.26 -19.12 -14.01
CA TYR A 100 7.85 -18.42 -12.86
C TYR A 100 8.58 -19.51 -12.07
N PHE A 101 9.85 -19.73 -12.40
CA PHE A 101 10.74 -20.55 -11.62
C PHE A 101 10.62 -20.09 -10.17
N GLU A 102 10.67 -21.02 -9.20
CA GLU A 102 10.92 -20.63 -7.82
C GLU A 102 12.10 -19.65 -7.85
N PRO A 103 11.89 -18.38 -7.47
CA PRO A 103 12.94 -17.41 -7.58
C PRO A 103 14.09 -17.90 -6.70
N GLY A 104 15.22 -18.24 -7.33
CA GLY A 104 16.45 -18.47 -6.59
C GLY A 104 16.77 -17.23 -5.74
N PRO A 105 17.48 -17.39 -4.60
CA PRO A 105 17.93 -16.26 -3.83
C PRO A 105 18.70 -15.31 -4.75
N PRO A 106 18.35 -14.02 -4.81
CA PRO A 106 19.01 -13.09 -5.71
C PRO A 106 20.45 -12.86 -5.21
N GLU A 107 21.42 -13.08 -6.09
CA GLU A 107 22.80 -12.62 -5.87
C GLU A 107 22.87 -11.14 -6.23
N GLY A 108 22.28 -10.30 -5.38
CA GLY A 108 22.36 -8.85 -5.51
C GLY A 108 21.08 -8.12 -5.09
N PRO A 109 21.22 -6.86 -4.69
CA PRO A 109 20.12 -6.06 -4.16
C PRO A 109 19.26 -5.49 -5.31
N LEU A 110 18.28 -6.27 -5.78
CA LEU A 110 17.38 -5.89 -6.87
C LEU A 110 16.56 -4.61 -6.60
N LEU A 111 16.42 -4.23 -5.33
CA LEU A 111 15.70 -3.03 -4.87
C LEU A 111 16.63 -1.93 -4.34
N GLU A 112 17.88 -1.89 -4.82
CA GLU A 112 18.81 -0.80 -4.53
C GLU A 112 18.61 0.43 -5.43
N GLU A 113 19.14 1.55 -4.95
CA GLU A 113 19.09 2.82 -5.66
C GLU A 113 19.78 2.70 -7.03
N GLY A 114 19.11 3.18 -8.07
CA GLY A 114 19.59 3.08 -9.45
C GLY A 114 19.22 1.79 -10.18
N SER A 115 18.66 0.78 -9.50
CA SER A 115 18.24 -0.45 -10.17
C SER A 115 17.11 -0.20 -11.18
N ASP A 116 17.14 -0.94 -12.29
CA ASP A 116 16.09 -0.89 -13.32
C ASP A 116 14.73 -1.35 -12.78
N ALA A 117 14.73 -2.38 -11.92
CA ALA A 117 13.53 -2.90 -11.30
C ALA A 117 12.87 -1.88 -10.36
N LEU A 118 13.65 -1.20 -9.51
CA LEU A 118 13.13 -0.17 -8.61
C LEU A 118 12.50 0.97 -9.41
N TRP A 119 13.18 1.44 -10.47
CA TRP A 119 12.65 2.48 -11.33
C TRP A 119 11.31 2.08 -11.98
N LEU A 120 11.19 0.85 -12.49
CA LEU A 120 9.94 0.34 -13.07
C LEU A 120 8.82 0.24 -12.03
N ILE A 121 9.12 -0.22 -10.80
CA ILE A 121 8.14 -0.28 -9.71
C ILE A 121 7.61 1.12 -9.39
N GLU A 122 8.49 2.10 -9.22
CA GLU A 122 8.12 3.48 -8.91
C GLU A 122 7.34 4.15 -10.04
N MET A 123 7.74 3.88 -11.29
CA MET A 123 7.05 4.40 -12.47
C MET A 123 5.65 3.81 -12.63
N LEU A 124 5.49 2.50 -12.42
CA LEU A 124 4.18 1.84 -12.49
C LEU A 124 3.28 2.27 -11.32
N GLY A 125 3.84 2.47 -10.13
CA GLY A 125 3.10 2.97 -8.98
C GLY A 125 1.91 2.07 -8.64
N SER A 126 0.74 2.69 -8.46
CA SER A 126 -0.52 1.97 -8.19
C SER A 126 -1.03 1.14 -9.37
N GLN A 127 -0.48 1.28 -10.59
CA GLN A 127 -0.87 0.49 -11.78
C GLN A 127 -0.39 -0.97 -11.72
N LEU A 128 0.55 -1.29 -10.81
CA LEU A 128 0.92 -2.67 -10.50
C LEU A 128 -0.28 -3.52 -10.08
N CYS A 129 -1.36 -2.89 -9.61
CA CYS A 129 -2.59 -3.56 -9.20
C CYS A 129 -3.25 -4.43 -10.29
N HIS A 130 -2.91 -4.18 -11.56
CA HIS A 130 -3.47 -4.91 -12.69
C HIS A 130 -2.77 -6.25 -12.99
N ASP A 131 -1.60 -6.48 -12.42
CA ASP A 131 -0.88 -7.76 -12.49
C ASP A 131 -0.58 -8.26 -11.08
N ALA A 132 -1.48 -9.09 -10.56
CA ALA A 132 -1.37 -9.64 -9.21
C ALA A 132 -0.14 -10.56 -9.03
N ALA A 133 0.33 -11.21 -10.10
CA ALA A 133 1.51 -12.07 -10.02
C ALA A 133 2.79 -11.22 -9.90
N CYS A 134 2.92 -10.19 -10.75
CA CYS A 134 4.03 -9.25 -10.68
C CYS A 134 4.07 -8.50 -9.33
N LEU A 135 2.91 -8.05 -8.84
CA LEU A 135 2.81 -7.40 -7.53
C LEU A 135 3.19 -8.36 -6.37
N ALA A 136 2.82 -9.64 -6.45
CA ALA A 136 3.24 -10.64 -5.47
C ALA A 136 4.75 -10.86 -5.47
N ILE A 137 5.39 -10.91 -6.64
CA ILE A 137 6.85 -11.00 -6.78
C ILE A 137 7.50 -9.76 -6.15
N CYS A 138 6.96 -8.56 -6.38
CA CYS A 138 7.46 -7.34 -5.73
C CYS A 138 7.44 -7.44 -4.20
N TRP A 139 6.36 -7.97 -3.63
CA TRP A 139 6.25 -8.19 -2.18
C TRP A 139 7.25 -9.23 -1.66
N GLN A 140 7.43 -10.33 -2.38
CA GLN A 140 8.44 -11.34 -2.03
C GLN A 140 9.84 -10.73 -2.06
N ARG A 141 10.19 -9.95 -3.10
CA ARG A 141 11.49 -9.29 -3.19
C ARG A 141 11.71 -8.22 -2.14
N ALA A 142 10.66 -7.49 -1.74
CA ALA A 142 10.74 -6.60 -0.60
C ALA A 142 11.04 -7.36 0.70
N GLY A 143 10.44 -8.55 0.88
CA GLY A 143 10.75 -9.45 2.00
C GLY A 143 12.17 -9.99 1.98
N ASP A 144 12.65 -10.45 0.82
CA ASP A 144 14.04 -10.89 0.63
C ASP A 144 15.03 -9.77 0.98
N ALA A 145 14.76 -8.55 0.50
CA ALA A 145 15.57 -7.37 0.77
C ALA A 145 15.56 -7.00 2.27
N LEU A 146 14.42 -7.12 2.94
CA LEU A 146 14.31 -6.94 4.40
C LEU A 146 15.15 -7.98 5.15
N ALA A 147 15.10 -9.25 4.74
CA ALA A 147 15.90 -10.30 5.34
C ALA A 147 17.42 -10.07 5.15
N ALA A 148 17.82 -9.55 3.99
CA ALA A 148 19.23 -9.26 3.66
C ALA A 148 19.77 -8.00 4.35
N THR A 149 19.01 -6.90 4.36
CA THR A 149 19.43 -5.60 4.93
C THR A 149 19.17 -5.49 6.43
N GLY A 150 18.36 -6.39 7.00
CA GLY A 150 17.94 -6.35 8.38
C GLY A 150 16.80 -5.35 8.62
N CYS A 151 16.71 -4.83 9.84
CA CYS A 151 15.48 -4.27 10.38
C CYS A 151 15.19 -2.80 10.00
N ARG A 152 16.03 -2.08 9.24
CA ARG A 152 15.78 -0.67 8.90
C ARG A 152 16.26 -0.29 7.50
N SER A 153 15.33 -0.25 6.56
CA SER A 153 15.55 0.37 5.25
C SER A 153 14.43 1.40 5.02
N GLU A 154 14.70 2.66 5.37
CA GLU A 154 13.73 3.77 5.21
C GLU A 154 13.25 3.90 3.76
N ARG A 155 14.15 3.61 2.81
CA ARG A 155 13.82 3.64 1.38
C ARG A 155 12.82 2.55 1.02
N LEU A 156 13.01 1.34 1.54
CA LEU A 156 12.12 0.20 1.29
C LEU A 156 10.77 0.40 1.98
N ASP A 157 10.76 0.94 3.20
CA ASP A 157 9.53 1.34 3.89
C ASP A 157 8.76 2.41 3.10
N SER A 158 9.47 3.40 2.54
CA SER A 158 8.86 4.41 1.68
C SER A 158 8.32 3.81 0.38
N LEU A 159 9.02 2.86 -0.25
CA LEU A 159 8.55 2.16 -1.44
C LEU A 159 7.27 1.37 -1.13
N VAL A 160 7.27 0.63 -0.02
CA VAL A 160 6.12 -0.15 0.44
C VAL A 160 4.94 0.76 0.72
N ALA A 161 5.13 1.84 1.48
CA ALA A 161 4.06 2.76 1.87
C ALA A 161 3.48 3.57 0.70
N ARG A 162 4.32 3.99 -0.25
CA ARG A 162 3.92 4.91 -1.32
C ARG A 162 3.61 4.23 -2.65
N VAL A 163 4.00 2.97 -2.83
CA VAL A 163 3.80 2.23 -4.09
C VAL A 163 3.11 0.89 -3.87
N LEU A 164 3.71 -0.03 -3.11
CA LEU A 164 3.20 -1.41 -3.04
C LEU A 164 1.88 -1.53 -2.28
N LEU A 165 1.71 -0.84 -1.16
CA LEU A 165 0.44 -0.79 -0.42
C LEU A 165 -0.67 -0.06 -1.21
N PRO A 166 -0.41 1.09 -1.86
CA PRO A 166 -1.35 1.69 -2.80
C PRO A 166 -1.76 0.76 -3.95
N ALA A 167 -0.82 0.02 -4.54
CA ALA A 167 -1.11 -0.97 -5.56
C ALA A 167 -1.96 -2.12 -5.01
N LEU A 168 -1.66 -2.59 -3.79
CA LEU A 168 -2.46 -3.60 -3.09
C LEU A 168 -3.91 -3.13 -2.91
N SER A 169 -4.13 -1.92 -2.39
CA SER A 169 -5.46 -1.30 -2.25
C SER A 169 -6.24 -1.30 -3.56
N CYS A 170 -5.59 -0.89 -4.64
CA CYS A 170 -6.18 -0.79 -5.97
C CYS A 170 -6.44 -2.16 -6.62
N ALA A 171 -5.73 -3.21 -6.20
CA ALA A 171 -5.89 -4.57 -6.76
C ALA A 171 -7.24 -5.20 -6.37
N ALA A 172 -7.95 -4.62 -5.39
CA ALA A 172 -9.26 -5.06 -4.91
C ALA A 172 -10.43 -4.76 -5.88
N GLY A 173 -10.17 -4.43 -7.14
CA GLY A 173 -11.13 -3.94 -8.16
C GLY A 173 -12.25 -4.91 -8.57
N SER A 174 -12.58 -4.97 -9.86
CA SER A 174 -13.77 -5.66 -10.40
C SER A 174 -13.89 -7.14 -10.05
N ASN A 175 -12.77 -7.81 -9.73
CA ASN A 175 -12.70 -9.24 -9.45
C ASN A 175 -12.89 -9.59 -7.95
N GLY A 176 -13.11 -8.58 -7.10
CA GLY A 176 -13.23 -8.73 -5.65
C GLY A 176 -11.87 -8.79 -4.94
N ALA A 177 -11.90 -8.85 -3.61
CA ALA A 177 -10.69 -8.95 -2.78
C ALA A 177 -9.82 -10.16 -3.18
N ASN A 178 -8.50 -9.99 -3.07
CA ASN A 178 -7.50 -11.02 -3.31
C ASN A 178 -6.81 -11.40 -1.98
N PRO A 179 -7.34 -12.36 -1.21
CA PRO A 179 -6.79 -12.73 0.10
C PRO A 179 -5.33 -13.20 0.01
N TRP A 180 -4.98 -13.92 -1.06
CA TRP A 180 -3.62 -14.43 -1.27
C TRP A 180 -2.60 -13.29 -1.33
N LEU A 181 -2.91 -12.23 -2.07
CA LEU A 181 -2.00 -11.09 -2.20
C LEU A 181 -1.85 -10.30 -0.88
N ALA A 182 -2.95 -10.13 -0.13
CA ALA A 182 -2.90 -9.52 1.20
C ALA A 182 -2.05 -10.36 2.18
N THR A 183 -2.18 -11.69 2.14
CA THR A 183 -1.36 -12.60 2.94
C THR A 183 0.11 -12.51 2.57
N ILE A 184 0.45 -12.44 1.27
CA ILE A 184 1.84 -12.27 0.82
C ILE A 184 2.41 -10.95 1.33
N ALA A 185 1.66 -9.84 1.25
CA ALA A 185 2.10 -8.54 1.73
C ALA A 185 2.41 -8.56 3.24
N TRP A 186 1.53 -9.21 4.02
CA TRP A 186 1.73 -9.37 5.46
C TRP A 186 2.93 -10.25 5.79
N GLU A 187 2.96 -11.49 5.29
CA GLU A 187 3.95 -12.50 5.66
C GLU A 187 5.34 -12.18 5.12
N SER A 188 5.45 -11.61 3.92
CA SER A 188 6.75 -11.36 3.29
C SER A 188 7.44 -10.13 3.87
N TYR A 189 6.69 -9.07 4.20
CA TYR A 189 7.27 -7.80 4.61
C TYR A 189 6.79 -7.33 5.98
N LEU A 190 5.50 -7.04 6.14
CA LEU A 190 5.00 -6.29 7.30
C LEU A 190 5.24 -7.04 8.61
N LYS A 191 4.93 -8.34 8.68
CA LYS A 191 5.07 -9.17 9.88
C LYS A 191 6.49 -9.18 10.46
N GLY A 192 7.51 -9.10 9.59
CA GLY A 192 8.91 -9.06 9.99
C GLY A 192 9.39 -7.71 10.55
N ARG A 193 8.58 -6.64 10.42
CA ARG A 193 8.92 -5.29 10.90
C ARG A 193 8.51 -5.13 12.38
N PRO A 194 9.27 -4.34 13.17
CA PRO A 194 8.82 -3.86 14.48
C PRO A 194 7.51 -3.08 14.36
N VAL A 195 6.70 -3.08 15.44
CA VAL A 195 5.41 -2.39 15.44
C VAL A 195 5.53 -0.90 15.13
N GLU A 196 6.61 -0.25 15.55
CA GLU A 196 6.84 1.18 15.29
C GLU A 196 7.02 1.46 13.80
N ASP A 197 7.77 0.59 13.13
CA ASP A 197 8.04 0.72 11.70
C ASP A 197 6.79 0.39 10.89
N ARG A 198 6.01 -0.63 11.29
CA ARG A 198 4.70 -0.92 10.68
C ARG A 198 3.76 0.28 10.78
N TYR A 199 3.67 0.89 11.96
CA TYR A 199 2.78 2.03 12.18
C TYR A 199 3.25 3.28 11.42
N HIS A 200 4.56 3.47 11.25
CA HIS A 200 5.09 4.50 10.37
C HIS A 200 4.70 4.26 8.91
N ILE A 201 4.83 3.03 8.40
CA ILE A 201 4.39 2.64 7.06
C ILE A 201 2.88 2.90 6.89
N TYR A 202 2.06 2.55 7.87
CA TYR A 202 0.61 2.81 7.85
C TYR A 202 0.28 4.29 7.82
N ALA A 203 0.98 5.11 8.60
CA ALA A 203 0.82 6.55 8.60
C ALA A 203 1.16 7.15 7.21
N LEU A 204 2.26 6.71 6.60
CA LEU A 204 2.63 7.12 5.24
C LEU A 204 1.59 6.68 4.21
N TRP A 205 1.10 5.44 4.29
CA TRP A 205 0.07 4.92 3.40
C TRP A 205 -1.25 5.69 3.52
N ASP A 206 -1.69 6.01 4.73
CA ASP A 206 -2.89 6.83 4.96
C ASP A 206 -2.71 8.25 4.41
N GLN A 207 -1.55 8.87 4.62
CA GLN A 207 -1.23 10.19 4.06
C GLN A 207 -1.31 10.21 2.54
N VAL A 208 -0.80 9.17 1.86
CA VAL A 208 -0.92 9.04 0.40
C VAL A 208 -2.38 8.91 -0.03
N GLY A 209 -3.19 8.16 0.73
CA GLY A 209 -4.62 8.02 0.47
C GLY A 209 -5.47 9.27 0.78
N ARG A 210 -4.90 10.27 1.45
CA ARG A 210 -5.52 11.56 1.80
C ARG A 210 -4.78 12.77 1.21
N SER A 211 -3.84 12.54 0.31
CA SER A 211 -3.07 13.61 -0.33
C SER A 211 -3.98 14.57 -1.10
N ASP A 212 -3.41 15.70 -1.53
CA ASP A 212 -4.14 16.70 -2.30
C ASP A 212 -4.89 16.04 -3.48
N PRO A 213 -6.22 16.26 -3.63
CA PRO A 213 -7.00 15.74 -4.76
C PRO A 213 -6.47 16.16 -6.13
N THR A 214 -5.62 17.19 -6.20
CA THR A 214 -4.95 17.64 -7.42
C THR A 214 -3.77 16.76 -7.82
N ASP A 215 -3.26 15.91 -6.92
CA ASP A 215 -2.22 14.92 -7.23
C ASP A 215 -2.81 13.71 -7.98
N LEU A 216 -2.82 13.83 -9.31
CA LEU A 216 -3.32 12.78 -10.21
C LEU A 216 -2.53 11.46 -10.13
N SER A 217 -1.32 11.44 -9.56
CA SER A 217 -0.54 10.21 -9.42
C SER A 217 -1.14 9.27 -8.36
N GLN A 218 -1.78 9.84 -7.34
CA GLN A 218 -2.39 9.11 -6.22
C GLN A 218 -3.92 9.01 -6.32
N PHE A 219 -4.51 9.65 -7.32
CA PHE A 219 -5.96 9.63 -7.57
C PHE A 219 -6.59 8.21 -7.53
N PRO A 220 -5.99 7.14 -8.10
CA PRO A 220 -6.56 5.80 -7.99
C PRO A 220 -6.75 5.33 -6.54
N LEU A 221 -5.75 5.57 -5.69
CA LEU A 221 -5.83 5.21 -4.27
C LEU A 221 -6.88 6.04 -3.54
N GLN A 222 -6.88 7.36 -3.76
CA GLN A 222 -7.87 8.27 -3.15
C GLN A 222 -9.31 7.84 -3.49
N LEU A 223 -9.57 7.48 -4.75
CA LEU A 223 -10.86 6.99 -5.20
C LEU A 223 -11.25 5.68 -4.51
N VAL A 224 -10.31 4.72 -4.44
CA VAL A 224 -10.52 3.44 -3.75
C VAL A 224 -10.81 3.66 -2.27
N HIS A 225 -10.02 4.48 -1.58
CA HIS A 225 -10.24 4.79 -0.17
C HIS A 225 -11.59 5.49 0.06
N ALA A 226 -11.97 6.45 -0.78
CA ALA A 226 -13.27 7.11 -0.68
C ALA A 226 -14.44 6.12 -0.83
N LYS A 227 -14.34 5.20 -1.80
CA LYS A 227 -15.32 4.13 -2.01
C LYS A 227 -15.36 3.17 -0.81
N VAL A 228 -14.21 2.71 -0.33
CA VAL A 228 -14.11 1.79 0.81
C VAL A 228 -14.69 2.43 2.08
N ARG A 229 -14.45 3.73 2.34
CA ARG A 229 -15.07 4.44 3.48
C ARG A 229 -16.59 4.46 3.38
N LYS A 230 -17.13 4.75 2.19
CA LYS A 230 -18.58 4.74 1.93
C LYS A 230 -19.18 3.35 2.16
N ASP A 231 -18.54 2.31 1.61
CA ASP A 231 -19.01 0.94 1.69
C ASP A 231 -18.91 0.40 3.12
N THR A 232 -17.81 0.70 3.83
CA THR A 232 -17.61 0.40 5.25
C THR A 232 -18.71 1.01 6.11
N LYS A 233 -19.01 2.30 5.91
CA LYS A 233 -20.11 2.99 6.61
C LYS A 233 -21.46 2.33 6.36
N SER A 234 -21.71 1.83 5.15
CA SER A 234 -22.94 1.13 4.80
C SER A 234 -23.04 -0.24 5.48
N LEU A 235 -21.95 -1.00 5.48
CA LEU A 235 -21.86 -2.34 6.07
C LEU A 235 -21.98 -2.29 7.60
N LEU A 236 -21.22 -1.41 8.26
CA LEU A 236 -21.18 -1.34 9.73
C LEU A 236 -22.52 -0.92 10.34
N LYS A 237 -23.38 -0.19 9.62
CA LYS A 237 -24.77 0.08 10.06
C LYS A 237 -25.64 -1.17 10.19
N ARG A 238 -25.26 -2.26 9.51
CA ARG A 238 -25.98 -3.53 9.47
C ARG A 238 -25.30 -4.60 10.33
N ILE A 239 -24.12 -4.32 10.86
CA ILE A 239 -23.43 -5.19 11.82
C ILE A 239 -24.05 -4.93 13.19
N VAL A 240 -24.89 -5.87 13.61
CA VAL A 240 -25.60 -5.86 14.88
C VAL A 240 -25.17 -7.05 15.73
N LYS A 241 -25.51 -7.02 17.02
CA LYS A 241 -25.32 -8.15 17.92
C LYS A 241 -26.15 -9.34 17.40
N ASP A 242 -25.59 -10.55 17.53
CA ASP A 242 -26.25 -11.79 17.14
C ASP A 242 -26.66 -11.85 15.65
N ALA A 243 -25.96 -11.12 14.77
CA ALA A 243 -26.25 -11.05 13.34
C ALA A 243 -26.35 -12.42 12.64
N GLN A 244 -25.69 -13.46 13.15
CA GLN A 244 -25.79 -14.83 12.61
C GLN A 244 -27.15 -15.48 12.82
N GLN A 245 -27.89 -15.05 13.83
CA GLN A 245 -29.24 -15.52 14.17
C GLN A 245 -30.33 -14.65 13.53
N SER A 246 -29.95 -13.56 12.85
CA SER A 246 -30.90 -12.67 12.19
C SER A 246 -31.51 -13.33 10.95
N GLU A 247 -32.83 -13.17 10.80
CA GLU A 247 -33.55 -13.51 9.57
C GLU A 247 -33.17 -12.58 8.40
N ASP A 248 -32.65 -11.37 8.70
CA ASP A 248 -32.13 -10.46 7.69
C ASP A 248 -30.80 -11.00 7.13
N LYS A 249 -30.89 -11.55 5.92
CA LYS A 249 -29.73 -12.01 5.15
C LYS A 249 -28.64 -10.92 5.07
N LEU A 250 -29.02 -9.65 4.92
CA LEU A 250 -28.05 -8.57 4.81
C LEU A 250 -27.28 -8.37 6.11
N ALA A 251 -27.95 -8.36 7.26
CA ALA A 251 -27.29 -8.33 8.57
C ALA A 251 -26.35 -9.54 8.76
N ARG A 252 -26.79 -10.73 8.37
CA ARG A 252 -26.00 -11.97 8.49
C ARG A 252 -24.73 -11.98 7.63
N TYR A 253 -24.79 -11.43 6.42
CA TYR A 253 -23.64 -11.41 5.49
C TYR A 253 -22.75 -10.17 5.63
N SER A 254 -23.23 -9.10 6.27
CA SER A 254 -22.47 -7.84 6.43
C SER A 254 -21.11 -8.02 7.11
N PRO A 255 -20.94 -8.85 8.17
CA PRO A 255 -19.63 -9.13 8.75
C PRO A 255 -18.62 -9.71 7.74
N TYR A 256 -19.04 -10.68 6.92
CA TYR A 256 -18.18 -11.29 5.91
C TYR A 256 -17.83 -10.32 4.78
N ALA A 257 -18.80 -9.50 4.36
CA ALA A 257 -18.57 -8.47 3.35
C ALA A 257 -17.57 -7.42 3.86
N TRP A 258 -17.68 -7.03 5.12
CA TRP A 258 -16.72 -6.11 5.76
C TRP A 258 -15.33 -6.73 5.83
N THR A 259 -15.22 -7.98 6.29
CA THR A 259 -13.93 -8.69 6.33
C THR A 259 -13.30 -8.76 4.94
N LYS A 260 -14.08 -9.10 3.91
CA LYS A 260 -13.59 -9.15 2.52
C LYS A 260 -13.08 -7.79 2.05
N LEU A 261 -13.80 -6.71 2.39
CA LEU A 261 -13.39 -5.34 2.07
C LEU A 261 -12.08 -4.95 2.77
N ALA A 262 -11.96 -5.30 4.05
CA ALA A 262 -10.83 -4.94 4.91
C ALA A 262 -9.54 -5.71 4.61
N LEU A 263 -9.59 -6.84 3.88
CA LEU A 263 -8.40 -7.62 3.50
C LEU A 263 -7.39 -6.78 2.70
N MET A 264 -7.88 -6.01 1.73
CA MET A 264 -7.03 -5.23 0.82
C MET A 264 -6.96 -3.75 1.21
N ASN A 265 -7.95 -3.28 1.98
CA ASN A 265 -8.07 -1.89 2.39
C ASN A 265 -8.33 -1.80 3.91
N PRO A 266 -7.41 -2.30 4.75
CA PRO A 266 -7.59 -2.35 6.21
C PRO A 266 -7.67 -0.95 6.84
N LEU A 267 -6.92 0.04 6.34
CA LEU A 267 -6.86 1.39 6.92
C LEU A 267 -8.23 2.08 6.97
N PRO A 268 -8.93 2.31 5.84
CA PRO A 268 -10.23 2.99 5.90
C PRO A 268 -11.30 2.18 6.65
N CYS A 269 -11.16 0.85 6.70
CA CYS A 269 -12.04 -0.02 7.46
C CYS A 269 -11.81 0.10 8.98
N ALA A 270 -10.56 0.06 9.41
CA ALA A 270 -10.14 0.18 10.80
C ALA A 270 -10.46 1.57 11.36
N GLU A 271 -10.16 2.63 10.59
CA GLU A 271 -10.49 4.02 10.94
C GLU A 271 -11.97 4.12 11.33
N TYR A 272 -12.86 3.61 10.47
CA TYR A 272 -14.30 3.73 10.73
C TYR A 272 -14.75 2.91 11.93
N VAL A 273 -14.18 1.72 12.16
CA VAL A 273 -14.52 0.89 13.34
C VAL A 273 -14.18 1.63 14.63
N VAL A 274 -12.99 2.21 14.74
CA VAL A 274 -12.54 2.88 15.96
C VAL A 274 -13.22 4.25 16.11
N HIS A 275 -13.26 5.06 15.05
CA HIS A 275 -13.87 6.40 15.07
C HIS A 275 -15.37 6.36 15.40
N ASN A 276 -16.11 5.33 14.97
CA ASN A 276 -17.54 5.25 15.28
C ASN A 276 -17.80 5.06 16.78
N LEU A 277 -16.89 4.36 17.48
CA LEU A 277 -16.98 4.13 18.92
C LEU A 277 -16.68 5.40 19.73
N THR A 278 -15.76 6.23 19.25
CA THR A 278 -15.39 7.49 19.91
C THR A 278 -16.38 8.62 19.60
N GLU A 279 -16.76 8.80 18.34
CA GLU A 279 -17.66 9.89 17.90
C GLU A 279 -19.09 9.74 18.46
N ARG A 280 -19.63 8.51 18.45
CA ARG A 280 -21.03 8.27 18.86
C ARG A 280 -21.19 7.84 20.31
N SER A 281 -20.08 7.51 20.96
CA SER A 281 -20.06 6.94 22.31
C SER A 281 -21.06 5.77 22.50
N ASN A 282 -21.31 4.96 21.47
CA ASN A 282 -22.25 3.84 21.52
C ASN A 282 -21.57 2.51 21.89
N SER A 283 -21.59 2.16 23.18
CA SER A 283 -20.99 0.93 23.72
C SER A 283 -21.61 -0.36 23.16
N ASN A 284 -22.86 -0.32 22.65
CA ASN A 284 -23.52 -1.50 22.08
C ASN A 284 -22.84 -2.00 20.79
N LEU A 285 -22.03 -1.16 20.13
CA LEU A 285 -21.28 -1.53 18.92
C LEU A 285 -19.98 -2.27 19.21
N ILE A 286 -19.49 -2.22 20.46
CA ILE A 286 -18.22 -2.84 20.86
C ILE A 286 -18.24 -4.34 20.58
N GLY A 287 -19.25 -5.06 21.09
CA GLY A 287 -19.37 -6.51 20.88
C GLY A 287 -19.38 -6.90 19.39
N PRO A 288 -20.30 -6.35 18.57
CA PRO A 288 -20.35 -6.61 17.13
C PRO A 288 -19.03 -6.29 16.39
N TYR A 289 -18.30 -5.25 16.80
CA TYR A 289 -17.03 -4.88 16.18
C TYR A 289 -15.87 -5.81 16.61
N ILE A 290 -15.88 -6.31 17.85
CA ILE A 290 -14.97 -7.37 18.28
C ILE A 290 -15.23 -8.65 17.49
N ASP A 291 -16.48 -8.98 17.21
CA ASP A 291 -16.82 -10.17 16.44
C ASP A 291 -16.38 -10.07 14.97
N VAL A 292 -16.55 -8.91 14.33
CA VAL A 292 -16.14 -8.74 12.91
C VAL A 292 -14.62 -8.72 12.77
N THR A 293 -13.90 -8.05 13.68
CA THR A 293 -12.43 -8.08 13.69
C THR A 293 -11.92 -9.49 13.96
N GLY A 294 -12.62 -10.27 14.81
CA GLY A 294 -12.36 -11.69 15.07
C GLY A 294 -12.36 -12.61 13.83
N ARG A 295 -12.86 -12.13 12.68
CA ARG A 295 -12.90 -12.87 11.40
C ARG A 295 -11.86 -12.38 10.40
N SER A 296 -11.11 -11.34 10.75
CA SER A 296 -10.21 -10.64 9.82
C SER A 296 -8.79 -11.17 9.92
N GLY A 297 -7.99 -10.91 8.88
CA GLY A 297 -6.58 -11.30 8.86
C GLY A 297 -5.72 -10.40 9.73
N ASP A 298 -4.52 -10.88 10.06
CA ASP A 298 -3.56 -10.23 10.96
C ASP A 298 -3.25 -8.79 10.55
N MET A 299 -3.05 -8.51 9.25
CA MET A 299 -2.81 -7.15 8.76
C MET A 299 -3.96 -6.20 9.11
N THR A 300 -5.21 -6.65 8.98
CA THR A 300 -6.39 -5.86 9.36
C THR A 300 -6.40 -5.63 10.87
N CYS A 301 -6.12 -6.66 11.66
CA CYS A 301 -6.09 -6.55 13.12
C CYS A 301 -4.95 -5.63 13.61
N ASP A 302 -3.76 -5.71 13.02
CA ASP A 302 -2.64 -4.81 13.33
C ASP A 302 -2.97 -3.36 12.98
N THR A 303 -3.68 -3.14 11.87
CA THR A 303 -4.17 -1.81 11.48
C THR A 303 -5.24 -1.28 12.43
N VAL A 304 -6.11 -2.14 12.99
CA VAL A 304 -7.03 -1.74 14.08
C VAL A 304 -6.26 -1.34 15.33
N GLY A 305 -5.17 -2.05 15.66
CA GLY A 305 -4.25 -1.67 16.74
C GLY A 305 -3.63 -0.29 16.53
N TYR A 306 -3.21 0.01 15.30
CA TYR A 306 -2.74 1.33 14.89
C TYR A 306 -3.82 2.41 15.06
N GLU A 307 -5.06 2.16 14.62
CA GLU A 307 -6.13 3.16 14.72
C GLU A 307 -6.63 3.42 16.15
N ILE A 308 -6.55 2.40 17.03
CA ILE A 308 -6.75 2.62 18.48
C ILE A 308 -5.75 3.66 19.00
N LEU A 309 -4.49 3.63 18.52
CA LEU A 309 -3.45 4.58 18.92
C LEU A 309 -3.71 5.98 18.35
N CYS A 310 -4.12 6.06 17.08
CA CYS A 310 -4.50 7.32 16.43
C CYS A 310 -5.62 8.03 17.20
N GLU A 311 -6.69 7.31 17.55
CA GLU A 311 -7.81 7.87 18.31
C GLU A 311 -7.44 8.22 19.75
N ALA A 312 -6.64 7.39 20.43
CA ALA A 312 -6.17 7.68 21.79
C ALA A 312 -5.30 8.94 21.89
N THR A 313 -4.63 9.31 20.80
CA THR A 313 -3.75 10.49 20.71
C THR A 313 -4.36 11.64 19.92
N ASN A 314 -5.62 11.51 19.49
CA ASN A 314 -6.30 12.49 18.65
C ASN A 314 -6.44 13.83 19.40
N PRO A 315 -5.86 14.95 18.90
CA PRO A 315 -5.94 16.25 19.56
C PRO A 315 -7.37 16.77 19.71
N ARG A 316 -8.29 16.39 18.80
CA ARG A 316 -9.70 16.78 18.89
C ARG A 316 -10.35 16.18 20.14
N LEU A 317 -10.10 14.91 20.42
CA LEU A 317 -10.66 14.24 21.60
C LEU A 317 -9.90 14.65 22.87
N THR A 318 -8.57 14.60 22.84
CA THR A 318 -7.75 14.82 24.05
C THR A 318 -7.73 16.28 24.52
N ARG A 319 -7.76 17.26 23.62
CA ARG A 319 -7.71 18.69 23.98
C ARG A 319 -9.07 19.37 23.95
N ALA A 320 -9.92 19.09 22.95
CA ALA A 320 -11.18 19.81 22.80
C ALA A 320 -12.30 19.22 23.68
N VAL A 321 -12.44 17.90 23.70
CA VAL A 321 -13.40 17.21 24.58
C VAL A 321 -12.81 17.03 25.98
N GLY A 322 -11.56 16.57 26.04
CA GLY A 322 -10.90 16.20 27.28
C GLY A 322 -11.25 14.78 27.73
N PHE A 323 -10.55 14.30 28.76
CA PHE A 323 -10.78 12.98 29.36
C PHE A 323 -11.89 12.98 30.41
N LEU A 324 -12.18 14.14 30.99
CA LEU A 324 -13.14 14.34 32.07
C LEU A 324 -14.19 15.32 31.62
N ASN A 325 -15.44 14.95 31.85
CA ASN A 325 -16.56 15.84 31.69
C ASN A 325 -16.50 16.91 32.78
N LYS A 326 -16.39 18.17 32.38
CA LYS A 326 -16.18 19.29 33.32
C LYS A 326 -17.39 19.54 34.23
N GLU A 327 -18.60 19.15 33.81
CA GLU A 327 -19.84 19.40 34.55
C GLU A 327 -20.14 18.27 35.55
N SER A 328 -19.97 17.02 35.13
CA SER A 328 -20.30 15.84 35.93
C SER A 328 -19.12 15.23 36.69
N ALA A 329 -17.89 15.66 36.40
CA ALA A 329 -16.65 15.08 36.93
C ALA A 329 -16.51 13.57 36.66
N VAL A 330 -17.21 13.06 35.64
CA VAL A 330 -17.13 11.67 35.18
C VAL A 330 -16.19 11.57 33.98
N ILE A 331 -15.57 10.40 33.78
CA ILE A 331 -14.77 10.09 32.59
C ILE A 331 -15.64 10.19 31.34
N GLU A 332 -15.15 10.83 30.29
CA GLU A 332 -15.87 11.02 29.03
C GLU A 332 -16.18 9.70 28.31
N GLY A 333 -17.34 9.63 27.64
CA GLY A 333 -17.84 8.40 27.03
C GLY A 333 -16.93 7.83 25.93
N TRP A 334 -16.26 8.71 25.18
CA TRP A 334 -15.38 8.29 24.09
C TRP A 334 -14.18 7.48 24.60
N ILE A 335 -13.57 7.88 25.72
CA ILE A 335 -12.40 7.20 26.28
C ILE A 335 -12.81 5.93 27.03
N GLN A 336 -13.99 5.93 27.68
CA GLN A 336 -14.56 4.71 28.25
C GLN A 336 -14.76 3.64 27.16
N ASN A 337 -15.42 3.98 26.06
CA ASN A 337 -15.65 3.05 24.96
C ASN A 337 -14.35 2.61 24.27
N LEU A 338 -13.42 3.54 24.03
CA LEU A 338 -12.14 3.21 23.41
C LEU A 338 -11.33 2.25 24.29
N SER A 339 -11.29 2.49 25.61
CA SER A 339 -10.59 1.62 26.56
C SER A 339 -11.24 0.25 26.67
N GLU A 340 -12.57 0.17 26.72
CA GLU A 340 -13.31 -1.10 26.75
C GLU A 340 -13.10 -1.89 25.45
N PHE A 341 -13.21 -1.22 24.30
CA PHE A 341 -12.95 -1.83 23.01
C PHE A 341 -11.51 -2.33 22.90
N ALA A 342 -10.52 -1.51 23.24
CA ALA A 342 -9.11 -1.91 23.21
C ALA A 342 -8.84 -3.12 24.12
N GLY A 343 -9.37 -3.12 25.35
CA GLY A 343 -9.22 -4.24 26.28
C GLY A 343 -9.82 -5.55 25.74
N ARG A 344 -11.03 -5.48 25.17
CA ARG A 344 -11.67 -6.66 24.53
C ARG A 344 -10.94 -7.08 23.25
N PHE A 345 -10.43 -6.11 22.47
CA PHE A 345 -9.71 -6.33 21.22
C PHE A 345 -8.42 -7.10 21.46
N TYR A 346 -7.53 -6.60 22.32
CA TYR A 346 -6.25 -7.28 22.62
C TYR A 346 -6.46 -8.61 23.36
N ARG A 347 -7.57 -8.76 24.10
CA ARG A 347 -7.94 -10.07 24.68
C ARG A 347 -8.35 -11.09 23.60
N LYS A 348 -9.11 -10.66 22.59
CA LYS A 348 -9.54 -11.52 21.47
C LYS A 348 -8.39 -11.82 20.51
N HIS A 349 -7.52 -10.84 20.30
CA HIS A 349 -6.42 -10.82 19.33
C HIS A 349 -5.07 -10.81 20.05
N SER A 350 -4.83 -11.79 20.91
CA SER A 350 -3.62 -11.86 21.77
C SER A 350 -2.30 -12.00 21.00
N HIS A 351 -2.37 -12.34 19.72
CA HIS A 351 -1.21 -12.42 18.81
C HIS A 351 -0.79 -11.04 18.26
N ILE A 352 -1.65 -10.01 18.37
CA ILE A 352 -1.34 -8.65 17.91
C ILE A 352 -0.48 -7.92 18.95
N ASP A 353 0.54 -7.23 18.45
CA ASP A 353 1.51 -6.55 19.29
C ASP A 353 0.95 -5.29 19.94
N MET A 354 0.77 -5.32 21.27
CA MET A 354 0.30 -4.19 22.07
C MET A 354 1.42 -3.20 22.47
N ARG A 355 2.68 -3.45 22.09
CA ARG A 355 3.83 -2.60 22.49
C ARG A 355 3.65 -1.14 22.08
N GLY A 356 3.02 -0.87 20.94
CA GLY A 356 2.71 0.50 20.49
C GLY A 356 1.85 1.25 21.50
N LEU A 357 0.74 0.65 21.94
CA LEU A 357 -0.14 1.21 22.96
C LEU A 357 0.57 1.39 24.30
N LEU A 358 1.33 0.38 24.74
CA LEU A 358 2.09 0.44 26.00
C LEU A 358 3.15 1.56 25.99
N LYS A 359 3.79 1.81 24.85
CA LYS A 359 4.74 2.93 24.69
C LYS A 359 4.06 4.27 24.85
N VAL A 360 2.89 4.48 24.25
CA VAL A 360 2.13 5.72 24.43
C VAL A 360 1.68 5.90 25.87
N ILE A 361 1.13 4.86 26.52
CA ILE A 361 0.79 4.91 27.94
C ILE A 361 2.01 5.31 28.78
N ARG A 362 3.17 4.71 28.53
CA ARG A 362 4.42 5.07 29.22
C ARG A 362 4.79 6.54 29.02
N VAL A 363 4.62 7.09 27.82
CA VAL A 363 4.89 8.52 27.55
C VAL A 363 3.89 9.40 28.31
N CYS A 364 2.60 9.08 28.27
CA CYS A 364 1.56 9.84 28.96
C CYS A 364 1.67 9.80 30.49
N LEU A 365 2.21 8.71 31.05
CA LEU A 365 2.42 8.56 32.50
C LEU A 365 3.73 9.19 33.00
N ARG A 366 4.62 9.64 32.11
CA ARG A 366 5.84 10.34 32.55
C ARG A 366 5.44 11.72 33.11
N PRO A 367 5.87 12.06 34.34
CA PRO A 367 5.68 13.41 34.84
C PRO A 367 6.37 14.41 33.90
N PRO A 368 5.81 15.63 33.72
CA PRO A 368 6.46 16.67 32.94
C PRO A 368 7.86 16.92 33.51
N ASN A 369 8.84 16.99 32.61
CA ASN A 369 10.24 17.15 33.00
C ASN A 369 10.38 18.54 33.65
N PRO A 370 10.87 18.66 34.90
CA PRO A 370 10.91 19.93 35.63
C PRO A 370 11.91 20.97 35.05
N ARG A 371 12.43 20.75 33.83
CA ARG A 371 13.48 21.56 33.20
C ARG A 371 13.03 22.37 31.99
N THR A 372 11.75 22.34 31.62
CA THR A 372 11.21 23.13 30.49
C THR A 372 10.19 24.17 30.92
N SER A 373 10.18 24.58 32.19
CA SER A 373 9.28 25.62 32.72
C SER A 373 9.96 26.98 32.89
N SER A 374 11.04 27.26 32.15
CA SER A 374 11.74 28.56 32.24
C SER A 374 11.70 29.41 30.97
N ASP A 375 11.18 28.90 29.85
CA ASP A 375 11.12 29.67 28.61
C ASP A 375 9.70 29.59 28.03
N GLU A 376 8.82 30.50 28.49
CA GLU A 376 7.60 31.04 27.87
C GLU A 376 6.63 31.51 28.98
N GLU A 377 6.94 32.70 29.52
CA GLU A 377 5.96 33.64 30.11
C GLU A 377 5.54 34.65 29.04
#